data_AF-A0A662ET50-F1
#
_entry.id   AF-A0A662ET50-F1
#
_cell.length_a   1.000
_cell.length_b   1.000
_cell.length_c   1.000
_cell.angle_alpha   90.00
_cell.angle_beta   90.00
_cell.angle_gamma   90.00
#
_symmetry.space_group_name_H-M   'P 1'
#
loop_
_entity.id
_entity.type
_entity.pdbx_description
1 polymer ?
#
loop_
_entity_poly.entity_id
_entity_poly.type
_entity_poly.pdbx_seq_one_letter_code
_entity_poly.pdbx_strand_id
1 'polypeptide(L)'
;MTQGNGASKDTIRKVIRLEEANGFDNSATTCGLEEFIRRNLPQAAPVIAGYDGAGHFERQRLLARLREHLEGGDEEGLELSSPIARLKGVGKRRAEGLARLGIETIEDLLFYLPRRIE
;
A
#
# COMPACT_ATOMS: atom_id res chain seq x y z
N MET A 1 4.36 0.12 19.48
CA MET A 1 3.90 -1.26 19.22
C MET A 1 2.98 -1.20 17.99
N THR A 2 3.52 -1.40 16.78
CA THR A 2 2.74 -1.27 15.53
C THR A 2 3.08 -2.43 14.59
N GLN A 3 2.90 -3.66 15.09
CA GLN A 3 3.11 -4.90 14.34
C GLN A 3 1.80 -5.44 13.71
N GLY A 4 0.81 -4.56 13.49
CA GLY A 4 -0.53 -4.95 13.02
C GLY A 4 -0.65 -5.11 11.49
N ASN A 5 -0.20 -4.13 10.71
CA ASN A 5 -0.49 -4.13 9.26
C ASN A 5 0.26 -5.19 8.45
N GLY A 6 1.48 -5.57 8.85
CA GLY A 6 2.30 -6.54 8.09
C GLY A 6 1.70 -7.95 8.05
N ALA A 7 1.19 -8.43 9.18
CA ALA A 7 0.54 -9.74 9.29
C ALA A 7 -0.82 -9.77 8.57
N SER A 8 -1.59 -8.67 8.66
CA SER A 8 -2.86 -8.52 7.92
C SER A 8 -2.64 -8.54 6.41
N LYS A 9 -1.62 -7.83 5.89
CA LYS A 9 -1.28 -7.84 4.45
C LYS A 9 -0.89 -9.24 3.96
N ASP A 10 -0.12 -10.00 4.73
CA ASP A 10 0.24 -11.38 4.37
C ASP A 10 -0.99 -12.30 4.30
N THR A 11 -1.93 -12.13 5.23
CA THR A 11 -3.17 -12.90 5.24
C THR A 11 -4.03 -12.56 4.04
N ILE A 12 -4.14 -11.28 3.69
CA ILE A 12 -4.85 -10.84 2.49
C ILE A 12 -4.21 -11.40 1.22
N ARG A 13 -2.87 -11.42 1.11
CA ARG A 13 -2.18 -12.05 -0.04
C ARG A 13 -2.52 -13.52 -0.19
N LYS A 14 -2.60 -14.26 0.92
CA LYS A 14 -3.01 -15.68 0.90
C LYS A 14 -4.44 -15.84 0.42
N VAL A 15 -5.35 -14.97 0.84
CA VAL A 15 -6.74 -14.97 0.39
C VAL A 15 -6.84 -14.67 -1.11
N ILE A 16 -6.11 -13.66 -1.62
CA ILE A 16 -6.08 -13.35 -3.06
C ILE A 16 -5.62 -14.56 -3.87
N ARG A 17 -4.57 -15.26 -3.40
CA ARG A 17 -4.08 -16.48 -4.05
C ARG A 17 -5.13 -17.61 -4.07
N LEU A 18 -5.93 -17.73 -3.01
CA LEU A 18 -7.03 -18.71 -2.96
C LEU A 18 -8.15 -18.34 -3.92
N GLU A 19 -8.49 -17.06 -4.06
CA GLU A 19 -9.45 -16.58 -5.05
C GLU A 19 -8.97 -16.86 -6.48
N GLU A 20 -7.69 -16.62 -6.79
CA GLU A 20 -7.12 -16.94 -8.11
C GLU A 20 -7.18 -18.45 -8.41
N ALA A 21 -6.91 -19.30 -7.42
CA ALA A 21 -6.97 -20.76 -7.57
C ALA A 21 -8.42 -21.28 -7.75
N ASN A 22 -9.39 -20.58 -7.16
CA ASN A 22 -10.80 -20.93 -7.21
C ASN A 22 -11.56 -20.19 -8.34
N GLY A 23 -10.87 -19.49 -9.25
CA GLY A 23 -11.54 -18.80 -10.37
C GLY A 23 -12.35 -17.56 -9.98
N PHE A 24 -11.98 -16.88 -8.89
CA PHE A 24 -12.59 -15.63 -8.42
C PHE A 24 -14.04 -15.76 -7.97
N ASP A 25 -14.38 -16.88 -7.34
CA ASP A 25 -15.74 -17.21 -6.92
C ASP A 25 -16.21 -16.56 -5.61
N ASN A 26 -15.42 -15.66 -4.99
CA ASN A 26 -15.74 -15.01 -3.71
C ASN A 26 -16.02 -16.03 -2.58
N SER A 27 -15.30 -17.16 -2.61
CA SER A 27 -15.49 -18.31 -1.73
C SER A 27 -14.30 -18.56 -0.81
N ALA A 28 -13.20 -17.81 -0.97
CA ALA A 28 -11.99 -17.98 -0.17
C ALA A 28 -12.17 -17.56 1.30
N THR A 29 -13.24 -16.83 1.64
CA THR A 29 -13.54 -16.39 3.01
C THR A 29 -15.01 -16.63 3.37
N THR A 30 -15.27 -16.93 4.65
CA THR A 30 -16.62 -17.22 5.15
C THR A 30 -17.58 -16.02 5.12
N CYS A 31 -17.06 -14.79 5.12
CA CYS A 31 -17.86 -13.55 5.13
C CYS A 31 -17.76 -12.76 3.81
N GLY A 32 -17.21 -13.36 2.75
CA GLY A 32 -16.91 -12.67 1.49
C GLY A 32 -15.65 -11.81 1.57
N LEU A 33 -15.03 -11.56 0.42
CA LEU A 33 -13.75 -10.86 0.33
C LEU A 33 -13.89 -9.39 0.75
N GLU A 34 -14.98 -8.71 0.37
CA GLU A 34 -15.19 -7.29 0.67
C GLU A 34 -15.24 -7.00 2.18
N GLU A 35 -16.00 -7.81 2.93
CA GLU A 35 -16.07 -7.70 4.39
C GLU A 35 -14.74 -8.07 5.05
N PHE A 36 -14.04 -9.07 4.50
CA PHE A 36 -12.75 -9.50 4.99
C PHE A 36 -11.70 -8.38 4.90
N ILE A 37 -11.65 -7.67 3.77
CA ILE A 37 -10.76 -6.51 3.61
C ILE A 37 -11.17 -5.37 4.54
N ARG A 38 -12.46 -5.04 4.63
CA ARG A 38 -12.94 -3.95 5.50
C ARG A 38 -12.50 -4.12 6.96
N ARG A 39 -12.49 -5.36 7.45
CA ARG A 39 -12.11 -5.69 8.84
C ARG A 39 -10.60 -5.74 9.07
N ASN A 40 -9.81 -6.16 8.08
CA ASN A 40 -8.37 -6.38 8.23
C ASN A 40 -7.49 -5.27 7.67
N LEU A 41 -7.99 -4.52 6.68
CA LEU A 41 -7.28 -3.44 5.98
C LEU A 41 -8.28 -2.41 5.42
N PRO A 42 -8.93 -1.60 6.28
CA PRO A 42 -10.00 -0.69 5.88
C PRO A 42 -9.60 0.32 4.80
N GLN A 43 -8.33 0.73 4.76
CA GLN A 43 -7.78 1.64 3.74
C GLN A 43 -7.83 1.06 2.32
N ALA A 44 -7.85 -0.27 2.18
CA ALA A 44 -7.93 -0.94 0.89
C ALA A 44 -9.37 -1.31 0.49
N ALA A 45 -10.36 -1.10 1.36
CA ALA A 45 -11.76 -1.41 1.07
C ALA A 45 -12.31 -0.70 -0.20
N PRO A 46 -11.98 0.57 -0.48
CA PRO A 46 -12.44 1.24 -1.70
C PRO A 46 -11.91 0.59 -2.99
N VAL A 47 -10.81 -0.15 -2.92
CA VAL A 47 -10.16 -0.76 -4.09
C VAL A 47 -10.98 -1.92 -4.64
N ILE A 48 -11.74 -2.60 -3.79
CA ILE A 48 -12.54 -3.79 -4.14
C ILE A 48 -14.05 -3.59 -3.95
N ALA A 49 -14.51 -2.34 -3.82
CA ALA A 49 -15.93 -2.06 -3.67
C ALA A 49 -16.72 -2.64 -4.85
N GLY A 50 -17.76 -3.42 -4.56
CA GLY A 50 -18.60 -4.07 -5.58
C GLY A 50 -18.06 -5.41 -6.08
N TYR A 51 -17.04 -5.99 -5.43
CA TYR A 51 -16.50 -7.32 -5.76
C TYR A 51 -17.56 -8.42 -5.72
N ASP A 52 -18.49 -8.34 -4.75
CA ASP A 52 -19.54 -9.34 -4.54
C ASP A 52 -20.45 -9.50 -5.78
N GLY A 53 -20.92 -8.39 -6.33
CA GLY A 53 -21.79 -8.35 -7.52
C GLY A 53 -21.05 -8.32 -8.86
N ALA A 54 -19.71 -8.28 -8.86
CA ALA A 54 -18.91 -8.21 -10.08
C ALA A 54 -18.89 -9.56 -10.82
N GLY A 55 -18.86 -9.52 -12.15
CA GLY A 55 -18.58 -10.70 -12.97
C GLY A 55 -17.10 -11.11 -12.91
N HIS A 56 -16.78 -12.31 -13.40
CA HIS A 56 -15.43 -12.89 -13.37
C HIS A 56 -14.31 -11.91 -13.81
N PHE A 57 -14.49 -11.23 -14.94
CA PHE A 57 -13.49 -10.29 -15.46
C PHE A 57 -13.27 -9.08 -14.55
N GLU A 58 -14.35 -8.50 -14.02
CA GLU A 58 -14.23 -7.33 -13.14
C GLU A 58 -13.66 -7.73 -11.77
N ARG A 59 -13.98 -8.93 -11.27
CA ARG A 59 -13.34 -9.50 -10.07
C ARG A 59 -11.83 -9.64 -10.24
N GLN A 60 -11.38 -10.20 -11.36
CA GLN A 60 -9.95 -10.30 -11.70
C GLN A 60 -9.28 -8.92 -11.72
N ARG A 61 -9.94 -7.93 -12.32
CA ARG A 61 -9.44 -6.54 -12.38
C ARG A 61 -9.33 -5.90 -10.98
N LEU A 62 -10.35 -6.05 -10.14
CA LEU A 62 -10.37 -5.52 -8.78
C LEU A 62 -9.27 -6.16 -7.91
N LEU A 63 -9.06 -7.47 -8.04
CA LEU A 63 -8.00 -8.18 -7.32
C LEU A 63 -6.60 -7.82 -7.79
N ALA A 64 -6.40 -7.62 -9.09
CA ALA A 64 -5.14 -7.10 -9.62
C ALA A 64 -4.82 -5.73 -9.01
N ARG A 65 -5.82 -4.83 -8.96
CA ARG A 65 -5.68 -3.51 -8.35
C ARG A 65 -5.43 -3.58 -6.84
N LEU A 66 -6.10 -4.51 -6.13
CA LEU A 66 -5.87 -4.74 -4.71
C LEU A 66 -4.44 -5.25 -4.47
N ARG A 67 -3.94 -6.15 -5.31
CA ARG A 67 -2.55 -6.63 -5.24
C ARG A 67 -1.57 -5.47 -5.42
N GLU A 68 -1.78 -4.64 -6.44
CA GLU A 68 -0.97 -3.43 -6.67
C GLU A 68 -1.02 -2.50 -5.45
N HIS A 69 -2.18 -2.33 -4.82
CA HIS A 69 -2.32 -1.50 -3.62
C HIS A 69 -1.64 -2.11 -2.37
N LEU A 70 -1.54 -3.44 -2.29
CA LEU A 70 -0.83 -4.13 -1.20
C LEU A 70 0.70 -4.11 -1.39
N GLU A 71 1.16 -3.99 -2.64
CA GLU A 71 2.57 -3.83 -3.01
C GLU A 71 3.00 -2.36 -3.00
N GLY A 72 2.08 -1.46 -3.35
CA GLY A 72 2.17 -0.03 -3.07
C GLY A 72 2.30 0.17 -1.56
N GLY A 73 3.30 0.94 -1.15
CA GLY A 73 3.49 1.29 0.27
C GLY A 73 2.20 1.87 0.85
N ASP A 74 1.93 1.59 2.12
CA ASP A 74 0.80 2.17 2.85
C ASP A 74 0.71 3.67 2.55
N GLU A 75 -0.35 4.10 1.84
CA GLU A 75 -0.68 5.51 1.66
C GLU A 75 -1.24 6.12 2.96
N GLU A 76 -0.65 5.79 4.11
CA GLU A 76 -0.74 6.65 5.28
C GLU A 76 0.24 7.83 5.09
N GLY A 77 -0.16 8.72 4.17
CA GLY A 77 0.07 10.16 4.22
C GLY A 77 1.51 10.64 4.38
N LEU A 78 2.37 10.39 3.38
CA LEU A 78 3.51 11.28 3.14
C LEU A 78 3.04 12.37 2.17
N GLU A 79 2.62 13.50 2.71
CA GLU A 79 2.42 14.71 1.90
C GLU A 79 3.78 15.23 1.43
N LEU A 80 3.84 15.85 0.25
CA LEU A 80 5.09 16.42 -0.30
C LEU A 80 5.71 17.48 0.65
N SER A 81 4.86 18.20 1.36
CA SER A 81 5.22 19.17 2.41
C SER A 81 5.69 18.54 3.72
N SER A 82 5.60 17.21 3.87
CA SER A 82 6.04 16.53 5.09
C SER A 82 7.55 16.70 5.28
N PRO A 83 8.02 16.84 6.55
CA PRO A 83 9.43 16.90 6.85
C PRO A 83 10.16 15.64 6.37
N ILE A 84 11.37 15.81 5.83
CA ILE A 84 12.18 14.72 5.26
C ILE A 84 12.49 13.61 6.28
N ALA A 85 12.47 13.95 7.58
CA ALA A 85 12.66 13.01 8.68
C ALA A 85 11.52 11.98 8.84
N ARG A 86 10.35 12.18 8.21
CA ARG A 86 9.29 11.16 8.14
C ARG A 86 9.61 10.05 7.14
N LEU A 87 10.51 10.30 6.19
CA LEU A 87 10.84 9.33 5.15
C LEU A 87 11.53 8.12 5.79
N LYS A 88 11.07 6.92 5.43
CA LYS A 88 11.65 5.67 5.90
C LYS A 88 13.15 5.63 5.59
N GLY A 89 13.98 5.45 6.61
CA GLY A 89 15.44 5.41 6.49
C GLY A 89 16.15 6.75 6.68
N VAL A 90 15.42 7.85 6.86
CA VAL A 90 15.98 9.18 7.19
C VAL A 90 15.84 9.43 8.69
N GLY A 91 16.89 9.10 9.45
CA GLY A 91 16.96 9.45 10.87
C GLY A 91 17.44 10.89 11.11
N LYS A 92 17.37 11.37 12.36
CA LYS A 92 17.74 12.74 12.77
C LYS A 92 19.06 13.24 12.15
N ARG A 93 20.14 12.46 12.23
CA ARG A 93 21.45 12.85 11.66
C ARG A 93 21.42 13.03 10.14
N ARG A 94 20.67 12.19 9.43
CA ARG A 94 20.54 12.30 7.96
C ARG A 94 19.67 13.51 7.58
N ALA A 95 18.59 13.74 8.32
CA ALA A 95 17.75 14.93 8.15
C ALA A 95 18.55 16.22 8.36
N GLU A 96 19.40 16.30 9.40
CA GLU A 96 20.30 17.44 9.63
C GLU A 96 21.30 17.64 8.49
N GLY A 97 21.83 16.56 7.91
CA GLY A 97 22.73 16.63 6.76
C GLY A 97 22.03 17.12 5.49
N LEU A 98 20.81 16.65 5.25
CA LEU A 98 19.96 17.09 4.13
C LEU A 98 19.53 18.55 4.28
N ALA A 99 19.19 18.99 5.49
CA ALA A 99 18.85 20.38 5.77
C ALA A 99 20.01 21.35 5.47
N ARG A 100 21.26 20.94 5.69
CA ARG A 100 22.46 21.73 5.30
C ARG A 100 22.61 21.89 3.79
N LEU A 101 22.00 21.00 3.00
CA LEU A 101 21.94 21.09 1.54
C LEU A 101 20.69 21.84 1.06
N GLY A 102 19.85 22.36 1.97
CA GLY A 102 18.60 23.05 1.66
C GLY A 102 17.42 22.10 1.42
N ILE A 103 17.50 20.83 1.86
CA ILE A 103 16.45 19.83 1.68
C ILE A 103 15.75 19.61 3.03
N GLU A 104 14.53 20.15 3.18
CA GLU A 104 13.77 20.09 4.43
C GLU A 104 12.53 19.20 4.30
N THR A 105 11.96 19.13 3.10
CA THR A 105 10.72 18.42 2.79
C THR A 105 10.95 17.25 1.82
N ILE A 106 9.93 16.42 1.66
CA ILE A 106 9.94 15.33 0.67
C ILE A 106 9.96 15.90 -0.75
N GLU A 107 9.29 17.04 -0.99
CA GLU A 107 9.31 17.74 -2.27
C GLU A 107 10.73 18.16 -2.68
N ASP A 108 11.49 18.75 -1.76
CA ASP A 108 12.87 19.21 -2.03
C ASP A 108 13.77 18.06 -2.50
N LEU A 109 13.57 16.86 -1.94
CA LEU A 109 14.35 15.68 -2.32
C LEU A 109 14.07 15.24 -3.76
N LEU A 110 12.83 15.38 -4.25
CA LEU A 110 12.46 15.00 -5.62
C LEU A 110 13.16 15.89 -6.66
N PHE A 111 13.40 17.15 -6.32
CA PHE A 111 14.11 18.10 -7.18
C PHE A 111 15.63 18.10 -6.96
N TYR A 112 16.14 17.35 -5.97
CA TYR A 112 17.56 17.14 -5.76
C TYR A 112 18.10 15.98 -6.61
N LEU A 113 18.29 16.26 -7.89
CA LEU A 113 18.71 15.26 -8.88
C LEU A 113 20.19 14.89 -8.77
N PRO A 114 20.56 13.62 -9.05
CA PRO A 114 21.95 13.19 -9.04
C PRO A 114 22.77 13.93 -10.10
N ARG A 115 23.96 14.41 -9.70
CA ARG A 115 24.89 15.12 -10.61
C ARG A 115 25.50 14.20 -11.68
N ARG A 116 25.57 12.90 -11.41
CA ARG A 116 26.06 11.87 -12.34
C ARG A 116 25.33 10.56 -12.04
N ILE A 117 24.91 9.87 -13.09
CA ILE A 117 24.38 8.50 -13.03
C ILE A 117 25.48 7.60 -13.59
N GLU A 118 25.86 6.59 -12.82
CA GLU A 118 26.93 5.62 -13.17
C GLU A 118 26.32 4.30 -13.61
#